data_AF-A0A1X7GVS9-F1
#
_entry.id   AF-A0A1X7GVS9-F1
#
_cell.length_a   1.000
_cell.length_b   1.000
_cell.length_c   1.000
_cell.angle_alpha   90.00
_cell.angle_beta   90.00
_cell.angle_gamma   90.00
#
_symmetry.space_group_name_H-M   'P 1'
#
loop_
_entity.id
_entity.type
_entity.pdbx_description
1 polymer ?
#
loop_
_entity_poly.entity_id
_entity_poly.type
_entity_poly.pdbx_seq_one_letter_code
_entity_poly.pdbx_strand_id
1 'polypeptide(L)'
;MTARKARKTVTSAETDHIVRPISRAAVVMEDARRAGLLDGEATEHLSVRLPKALVDAAKLEAGTDKPTELVRIALAMLAKPDPSVKFLFENYGRLGKDHTLDY
;
A
#
# COMPACT_ATOMS: atom_id res chain seq x y z
N MET A 1 33.64 5.23 -55.68
CA MET A 1 34.15 4.16 -54.81
C MET A 1 34.17 4.72 -53.38
N THR A 2 33.07 4.78 -52.62
CA THR A 2 32.20 3.72 -52.07
C THR A 2 32.88 2.87 -51.01
N ALA A 3 32.69 3.21 -49.72
CA ALA A 3 32.62 2.24 -48.63
C ALA A 3 31.88 2.85 -47.41
N ARG A 4 30.58 2.61 -47.42
CA ARG A 4 29.60 2.79 -46.33
C ARG A 4 29.90 1.71 -45.28
N LYS A 5 30.08 2.06 -43.99
CA LYS A 5 30.06 1.07 -42.89
C LYS A 5 29.07 1.48 -41.81
N ALA A 6 28.40 0.44 -41.32
CA ALA A 6 27.03 0.42 -40.86
C ALA A 6 26.78 1.07 -39.49
N ARG A 7 25.57 1.63 -39.39
CA ARG A 7 24.82 1.88 -38.16
C ARG A 7 24.82 0.64 -37.27
N LYS A 8 25.12 0.81 -35.98
CA LYS A 8 24.48 0.02 -34.93
C LYS A 8 23.43 0.92 -34.28
N THR A 9 22.19 0.73 -34.71
CA THR A 9 21.00 1.13 -33.96
C THR A 9 20.98 0.31 -32.68
N VAL A 10 21.22 0.97 -31.55
CA VAL A 10 20.87 0.41 -30.25
C VAL A 10 19.37 0.61 -30.09
N THR A 11 18.64 -0.36 -30.61
CA THR A 11 17.20 -0.54 -30.42
C THR A 11 16.95 -1.06 -29.01
N SER A 12 15.80 -0.68 -28.45
CA SER A 12 15.23 -1.14 -27.18
C SER A 12 16.00 -0.74 -25.93
N ALA A 13 15.78 0.50 -25.50
CA ALA A 13 15.53 0.73 -24.08
C ALA A 13 14.19 0.06 -23.76
N GLU A 14 14.28 -1.23 -23.51
CA GLU A 14 13.25 -2.08 -22.92
C GLU A 14 12.93 -1.45 -21.56
N THR A 15 11.78 -0.79 -21.49
CA THR A 15 11.27 -0.19 -20.27
C THR A 15 10.97 -1.32 -19.31
N ASP A 16 11.97 -1.66 -18.51
CA ASP A 16 11.84 -2.52 -17.34
C ASP A 16 10.96 -1.79 -16.34
N HIS A 17 9.65 -1.86 -16.57
CA HIS A 17 8.65 -1.46 -15.60
C HIS A 17 8.75 -2.45 -14.46
N ILE A 18 9.70 -2.23 -13.55
CA ILE A 18 9.71 -2.87 -12.24
C ILE A 18 8.40 -2.43 -11.61
N VAL A 19 7.38 -3.30 -11.72
CA VAL A 19 6.11 -3.17 -11.02
C VAL A 19 6.46 -3.30 -9.55
N ARG A 20 6.85 -2.19 -8.91
CA ARG A 20 7.05 -2.15 -7.48
C ARG A 20 5.69 -2.55 -6.90
N PRO A 21 5.62 -3.64 -6.13
CA PRO A 21 4.36 -4.03 -5.51
C PRO A 21 3.88 -2.82 -4.71
N ILE A 22 2.69 -2.33 -5.04
CA ILE A 22 2.10 -1.20 -4.33
C ILE A 22 1.93 -1.66 -2.89
N SER A 23 2.66 -1.04 -1.96
CA SER A 23 2.59 -1.44 -0.56
C SER A 23 1.20 -1.14 0.00
N ARG A 24 0.72 -1.94 0.95
CA ARG A 24 -0.58 -1.72 1.59
C ARG A 24 -0.69 -0.30 2.16
N ALA A 25 0.39 0.21 2.75
CA ALA A 25 0.48 1.58 3.24
C ALA A 25 0.27 2.62 2.13
N ALA A 26 0.81 2.40 0.92
CA ALA A 26 0.61 3.30 -0.21
C ALA A 26 -0.84 3.32 -0.69
N VAL A 27 -1.52 2.16 -0.74
CA VAL A 27 -2.95 2.08 -1.08
C VAL A 27 -3.79 2.86 -0.09
N VAL A 28 -3.58 2.63 1.21
CA VAL A 28 -4.33 3.31 2.27
C VAL A 28 -4.12 4.82 2.24
N MET A 29 -2.89 5.28 1.99
CA MET A 29 -2.59 6.70 1.91
C MET A 29 -3.24 7.36 0.70
N GLU A 30 -3.30 6.67 -0.44
CA GLU A 30 -4.00 7.15 -1.63
C GLU A 30 -5.52 7.22 -1.41
N ASP A 31 -6.12 6.23 -0.74
CA ASP A 31 -7.54 6.26 -0.39
C ASP A 31 -7.86 7.38 0.60
N ALA A 32 -7.00 7.59 1.61
CA ALA A 32 -7.15 8.69 2.56
C ALA A 32 -7.01 10.06 1.87
N ARG A 33 -6.11 10.18 0.88
CA ARG A 33 -5.98 11.38 0.05
C ARG A 33 -7.24 11.63 -0.77
N ARG A 34 -7.77 10.61 -1.45
CA ARG A 34 -9.02 10.72 -2.23
C ARG A 34 -10.22 11.10 -1.35
N ALA A 35 -10.20 10.69 -0.10
CA ALA A 35 -11.21 11.04 0.88
C ALA A 35 -11.01 12.45 1.50
N GLY A 36 -9.96 13.19 1.11
CA GLY A 36 -9.63 14.51 1.65
C GLY A 36 -9.18 14.50 3.11
N LEU A 37 -8.88 13.33 3.68
CA LEU A 37 -8.51 13.17 5.10
C LEU A 37 -7.08 13.62 5.41
N LEU A 38 -6.28 13.82 4.36
CA LEU A 38 -4.90 14.29 4.43
C LEU A 38 -4.77 15.75 3.95
N ASP A 39 -5.89 16.37 3.57
CA ASP A 39 -5.91 17.75 3.06
C ASP A 39 -6.12 18.71 4.23
N GLY A 40 -5.09 19.47 4.57
CA GLY A 40 -5.13 20.45 5.64
C GLY A 40 -3.81 20.61 6.38
N GLU A 41 -3.70 21.65 7.19
CA GLU A 41 -2.59 21.82 8.10
C GLU A 41 -2.64 20.77 9.23
N ALA A 42 -1.48 20.28 9.65
CA ALA A 42 -1.36 19.36 10.78
C ALA A 42 -1.58 20.12 12.09
N THR A 43 -2.85 20.34 12.45
CA THR A 43 -3.26 21.17 13.59
C THR A 43 -3.30 20.40 14.92
N GLU A 44 -3.39 19.08 14.88
CA GLU A 44 -3.53 18.23 16.07
C GLU A 44 -2.23 17.45 16.39
N HIS A 45 -1.72 17.62 17.61
CA HIS A 45 -0.51 16.95 18.09
C HIS A 45 -0.87 15.74 18.98
N LEU A 46 -0.59 14.53 18.49
CA LEU A 46 -0.84 13.29 19.20
C LEU A 46 0.47 12.74 19.82
N SER A 47 0.51 12.67 21.16
CA SER A 47 1.61 12.05 21.91
C SER A 47 1.12 10.77 22.58
N VAL A 48 1.73 9.63 22.23
CA VAL A 48 1.35 8.32 22.77
C VAL A 48 2.59 7.52 23.13
N ARG A 49 2.52 6.77 24.24
CA ARG A 49 3.56 5.82 24.65
C ARG A 49 3.22 4.44 24.09
N LEU A 50 4.12 3.87 23.29
CA LEU A 50 3.94 2.59 22.65
C LEU A 50 5.14 1.68 22.92
N PRO A 51 4.96 0.35 22.99
CA PRO A 51 6.06 -0.60 23.07
C PRO A 51 6.98 -0.48 21.86
N LYS A 52 8.30 -0.43 22.07
CA LYS A 52 9.29 -0.27 20.99
C LYS A 52 9.22 -1.38 19.94
N ALA A 53 9.02 -2.63 20.37
CA ALA A 53 8.89 -3.77 19.45
C ALA A 53 7.71 -3.61 18.46
N LEU A 54 6.60 -3.04 18.93
CA LEU A 54 5.43 -2.79 18.08
C LEU A 54 5.73 -1.70 17.05
N VAL A 55 6.39 -0.61 17.48
CA VAL A 55 6.75 0.49 16.59
C VAL A 55 7.74 0.03 15.53
N ASP A 56 8.75 -0.75 15.90
CA ASP A 56 9.77 -1.23 14.97
C ASP A 56 9.17 -2.19 13.93
N ALA A 57 8.29 -3.11 14.35
CA ALA A 57 7.57 -4.00 13.44
C ALA A 57 6.64 -3.22 12.48
N ALA A 58 5.91 -2.24 13.01
CA ALA A 58 5.00 -1.44 12.21
C ALA A 58 5.73 -0.54 11.20
N LYS A 59 6.91 -0.01 11.56
CA LYS A 59 7.78 0.74 10.63
C LYS A 59 8.27 -0.14 9.48
N LEU A 60 8.67 -1.37 9.78
CA LEU A 60 9.12 -2.34 8.77
C LEU A 60 8.01 -2.66 7.77
N GLU A 61 6.80 -2.96 8.27
CA GLU A 61 5.62 -3.26 7.45
C GLU A 61 5.12 -2.05 6.64
N ALA A 62 5.12 -0.87 7.25
CA ALA A 62 4.69 0.37 6.58
C ALA A 62 5.75 0.91 5.61
N GLY A 63 7.01 0.44 5.70
CA GLY A 63 8.12 0.95 4.91
C GLY A 63 8.48 2.41 5.22
N THR A 64 8.16 2.91 6.42
CA THR A 64 8.47 4.28 6.85
C THR A 64 9.35 4.29 8.10
N ASP A 65 10.33 5.18 8.14
CA ASP A 65 11.19 5.43 9.28
C ASP A 65 10.64 6.53 10.21
N LYS A 66 9.73 7.37 9.70
CA LYS A 66 9.14 8.53 10.37
C LYS A 66 7.95 8.14 11.24
N PRO A 67 8.00 8.41 12.56
CA PRO A 67 6.87 8.16 13.46
C PRO A 67 5.58 8.88 13.04
N THR A 68 5.67 10.10 12.52
CA THR A 68 4.51 10.87 12.07
C THR A 68 3.80 10.23 10.86
N GLU A 69 4.56 9.70 9.90
CA GLU A 69 3.97 8.97 8.77
C GLU A 69 3.32 7.67 9.24
N LEU A 70 3.95 6.95 10.16
CA LEU A 70 3.39 5.75 10.75
C LEU A 70 2.02 6.03 11.41
N VAL A 71 1.93 7.12 12.18
CA VAL A 71 0.67 7.54 12.82
C VAL A 71 -0.38 7.91 11.77
N ARG A 72 -0.03 8.64 10.71
CA ARG A 72 -0.96 8.96 9.62
C ARG A 72 -1.48 7.72 8.92
N ILE A 73 -0.62 6.76 8.60
CA ILE A 73 -1.00 5.49 7.98
C ILE A 73 -1.95 4.72 8.89
N ALA A 74 -1.63 4.64 10.19
CA ALA A 74 -2.48 3.96 11.17
C ALA A 74 -3.87 4.61 11.31
N LEU A 75 -3.93 5.94 11.38
CA LEU A 75 -5.19 6.68 11.43
C LEU A 75 -5.98 6.56 10.14
N ALA A 76 -5.32 6.59 8.98
CA ALA A 76 -5.95 6.38 7.69
C ALA A 76 -6.57 4.98 7.58
N MET A 77 -5.84 3.93 8.01
CA MET A 77 -6.35 2.56 8.06
C MET A 77 -7.61 2.44 8.94
N LEU A 78 -7.67 3.17 10.05
CA LEU A 78 -8.80 3.14 10.96
C LEU A 78 -10.00 3.95 10.44
N ALA A 79 -9.76 5.10 9.81
CA ALA A 79 -10.79 5.97 9.28
C ALA A 79 -11.45 5.40 8.01
N LYS A 80 -10.69 4.66 7.20
CA LYS A 80 -11.16 3.99 5.97
C LYS A 80 -10.69 2.54 5.95
N PRO A 81 -11.34 1.66 6.73
CA PRO A 81 -11.09 0.24 6.61
C PRO A 81 -11.51 -0.23 5.22
N ASP A 82 -10.69 -1.11 4.61
CA ASP A 82 -11.01 -1.71 3.32
C ASP A 82 -12.39 -2.40 3.39
N PRO A 83 -13.34 -2.04 2.51
CA PRO A 83 -14.69 -2.62 2.51
C PRO A 83 -14.66 -4.15 2.37
N SER A 84 -13.62 -4.69 1.72
CA SER A 84 -13.40 -6.13 1.56
C SER A 84 -13.15 -6.83 2.90
N VAL A 85 -12.48 -6.17 3.85
CA VAL A 85 -12.20 -6.74 5.18
C VAL A 85 -13.50 -6.98 5.94
N LYS A 86 -14.43 -6.03 5.89
CA LYS A 86 -15.75 -6.18 6.49
C LYS A 86 -16.53 -7.33 5.85
N PHE A 87 -16.57 -7.38 4.52
CA PHE A 87 -17.26 -8.44 3.79
C PHE A 87 -16.66 -9.82 4.08
N LEU A 88 -15.33 -9.96 4.08
CA LEU A 88 -14.65 -11.22 4.35
C LEU A 88 -14.88 -11.68 5.80
N PHE A 89 -14.88 -10.76 6.76
CA PHE A 89 -15.17 -11.09 8.15
C PHE A 89 -16.61 -11.56 8.34
N GLU A 90 -17.59 -10.85 7.74
CA GLU A 90 -19.01 -11.22 7.81
C GLU A 90 -19.32 -12.56 7.13
N ASN A 91 -18.53 -12.93 6.11
CA ASN A 91 -18.69 -14.17 5.35
C ASN A 91 -17.65 -15.23 5.72
N TYR A 92 -16.86 -15.02 6.77
CA TYR A 92 -15.85 -16.00 7.19
C TYR A 92 -16.52 -17.30 7.63
N GLY A 93 -16.17 -18.41 6.97
CA GLY A 93 -16.76 -19.73 7.24
C GLY A 93 -18.20 -19.90 6.74
N ARG A 94 -18.79 -18.90 6.06
CA ARG A 94 -20.10 -19.03 5.41
C ARG A 94 -19.89 -19.41 3.96
N LEU A 95 -19.91 -20.70 3.67
CA LEU A 95 -20.02 -21.15 2.29
C LEU A 95 -21.47 -20.97 1.83
N GLY A 96 -21.64 -20.49 0.59
CA GLY A 96 -22.97 -20.28 0.00
C GLY A 96 -23.79 -21.56 0.01
N LYS A 97 -25.12 -21.40 -0.12
CA LYS A 97 -26.12 -22.48 -0.05
C LYS A 97 -25.86 -23.62 -1.04
N ASP A 98 -25.08 -23.34 -2.08
CA ASP A 98 -24.74 -24.26 -3.17
C ASP A 98 -23.39 -24.95 -2.99
N HIS A 99 -22.72 -24.78 -1.84
CA HIS A 99 -21.42 -25.42 -1.60
C HIS A 99 -21.57 -26.73 -0.82
N THR A 100 -21.22 -27.82 -1.49
CA THR A 100 -21.07 -29.14 -0.87
C THR A 100 -19.57 -29.39 -0.80
N LEU A 101 -19.03 -29.57 0.42
CA LEU A 101 -17.64 -30.00 0.58
C LEU A 101 -17.63 -31.52 0.41
N ASP A 102 -16.99 -32.01 -0.64
CA ASP A 102 -16.70 -33.44 -0.79
C ASP A 102 -15.63 -33.81 0.26
N TYR A 103 -15.95 -34.80 1.11
CA TYR A 103 -15.07 -35.36 2.14
C TYR A 103 -14.50 -36.70 1.71
#